data_AF-A0A2D5ZYW1-F1
#
_entry.id   AF-A0A2D5ZYW1-F1
#
_cell.length_a   1.000
_cell.length_b   1.000
_cell.length_c   1.000
_cell.angle_alpha   90.00
_cell.angle_beta   90.00
_cell.angle_gamma   90.00
#
_symmetry.space_group_name_H-M   'P 1'
#
loop_
_entity.id
_entity.type
_entity.pdbx_description
1 polymer ?
#
loop_
_entity_poly.entity_id
_entity_poly.type
_entity_poly.pdbx_seq_one_letter_code
_entity_poly.pdbx_strand_id
1 'polypeptide(L)'
;MSWIRPYLFISLLFVAQPLSFADYRVFRLRIEDPELGTSREEVSILDHIQYPQYYPLNKGEVIRLEASWMCYMNSSHGKKPCPDPNGPAVEPAPLRVPASN
;
A
#
# COMPACT_ATOMS: atom_id res chain seq x y z
N MET A 1 -3.84 30.18 45.04
CA MET A 1 -3.53 28.86 44.46
C MET A 1 -4.74 28.34 43.69
N SER A 2 -4.91 28.70 42.41
CA SER A 2 -5.94 28.11 41.54
C SER A 2 -5.44 28.05 40.10
N TRP A 3 -4.34 27.31 39.89
CA TRP A 3 -3.76 27.10 38.57
C TRP A 3 -4.11 25.70 38.02
N ILE A 4 -4.87 24.89 38.76
CA ILE A 4 -5.16 23.47 38.47
C ILE A 4 -6.34 23.30 37.49
N ARG A 5 -7.27 24.26 37.43
CA ARG A 5 -8.47 24.21 36.57
C ARG A 5 -8.20 24.11 35.05
N PRO A 6 -7.23 24.83 34.45
CA PRO A 6 -6.97 24.70 33.00
C PRO A 6 -6.30 23.37 32.63
N TYR A 7 -5.48 22.79 33.51
CA TYR A 7 -4.81 21.50 33.23
C TYR A 7 -5.79 20.34 33.11
N LEU A 8 -6.87 20.37 33.90
CA LEU A 8 -7.92 19.36 33.84
C LEU A 8 -8.70 19.43 32.51
N PHE A 9 -8.94 20.64 32.01
CA PHE A 9 -9.58 20.85 30.70
C PHE A 9 -8.68 20.45 29.53
N ILE A 10 -7.37 20.74 29.61
CA ILE A 10 -6.40 20.35 28.58
C ILE A 10 -6.19 18.83 28.57
N SER A 11 -6.13 18.20 29.75
CA SER A 11 -6.04 16.73 29.89
C SER A 11 -7.22 16.02 29.23
N LEU A 12 -8.44 16.54 29.39
CA LEU A 12 -9.65 15.98 28.81
C LEU A 12 -9.64 16.00 27.26
N LEU A 13 -9.03 17.03 26.65
CA LEU A 13 -8.94 17.16 25.19
C LEU A 13 -7.99 16.14 24.54
N PHE A 14 -6.99 15.65 25.28
CA PHE A 14 -6.05 14.64 24.76
C PHE A 14 -6.62 13.21 24.77
N VAL A 15 -7.61 12.93 25.63
CA VAL A 15 -8.23 11.58 25.71
C VAL A 15 -9.26 11.34 24.60
N ALA A 16 -9.81 12.42 24.00
CA ALA A 16 -10.88 12.34 23.00
C ALA A 16 -10.37 12.36 21.55
N GLN A 17 -9.17 11.85 21.26
CA GLN A 17 -8.69 11.75 19.88
C GLN A 17 -9.44 10.61 19.17
N PRO A 18 -10.16 10.87 18.05
CA PRO A 18 -10.81 9.82 17.29
C PRO A 18 -9.76 8.87 16.70
N LEU A 19 -10.04 7.56 16.70
CA LEU A 19 -9.27 6.58 15.94
C LEU A 19 -9.48 6.87 14.45
N SER A 20 -8.55 7.59 13.84
CA SER A 20 -8.56 7.86 12.40
C SER A 20 -8.12 6.61 11.66
N PHE A 21 -9.03 6.06 10.86
CA PHE A 21 -8.66 5.12 9.82
C PHE A 21 -8.36 5.91 8.56
N ALA A 22 -7.18 5.71 7.99
CA ALA A 22 -6.83 6.32 6.72
C ALA A 22 -7.30 5.41 5.58
N ASP A 23 -8.06 5.98 4.66
CA ASP A 23 -8.29 5.36 3.37
C ASP A 23 -7.11 5.68 2.45
N TYR A 24 -6.64 4.70 1.70
CA TYR A 24 -5.53 4.90 0.75
C TYR A 24 -5.81 4.22 -0.58
N ARG A 25 -5.20 4.72 -1.65
CA ARG A 25 -5.30 4.12 -2.98
C ARG A 25 -4.14 3.16 -3.20
N VAL A 26 -4.44 2.03 -3.83
CA VAL A 26 -3.46 1.04 -4.29
C VAL A 26 -3.47 1.04 -5.81
N PHE A 27 -2.30 0.83 -6.41
CA PHE A 27 -2.05 0.81 -7.83
C PHE A 27 -1.38 -0.52 -8.22
N ARG A 28 -1.91 -1.17 -9.26
CA ARG A 28 -1.22 -2.23 -9.99
C ARG A 28 -0.44 -1.59 -11.12
N LEU A 29 0.86 -1.78 -11.09
CA LEU A 29 1.82 -1.20 -12.03
C LEU A 29 2.44 -2.34 -12.84
N ARG A 30 2.52 -2.17 -14.16
CA ARG A 30 3.32 -3.04 -15.02
C ARG A 30 4.60 -2.32 -15.38
N ILE A 31 5.73 -2.91 -15.03
CA ILE A 31 7.06 -2.45 -15.42
C ILE A 31 7.56 -3.38 -16.51
N GLU A 32 7.83 -2.83 -17.68
CA GLU A 32 8.25 -3.57 -18.86
C GLU A 32 9.62 -3.07 -19.34
N ASP A 33 10.48 -4.00 -19.73
CA ASP A 33 11.70 -3.71 -20.47
C ASP A 33 11.44 -4.08 -21.94
N PRO A 34 11.24 -3.09 -22.82
CA PRO A 34 10.97 -3.35 -24.24
C PRO A 34 12.20 -3.89 -25.00
N GLU A 35 13.41 -3.70 -24.48
CA GLU A 35 14.65 -4.20 -25.11
C GLU A 35 14.86 -5.69 -24.79
N LEU A 36 14.57 -6.09 -23.55
CA LEU A 36 14.70 -7.49 -23.10
C LEU A 36 13.41 -8.31 -23.28
N GLY A 37 12.28 -7.66 -23.55
CA GLY A 37 10.96 -8.30 -23.61
C GLY A 37 10.50 -8.87 -22.27
N THR A 38 11.03 -8.36 -21.15
CA THR A 38 10.67 -8.80 -19.80
C THR A 38 9.62 -7.88 -19.21
N SER A 39 8.74 -8.40 -18.36
CA SER A 39 7.79 -7.59 -17.61
C SER A 39 7.60 -8.13 -16.20
N ARG A 40 7.33 -7.22 -15.26
CA ARG A 40 6.94 -7.53 -13.89
C ARG A 40 5.73 -6.71 -13.48
N GLU A 41 4.89 -7.31 -12.65
CA GLU A 41 3.77 -6.63 -12.01
C GLU A 41 4.18 -6.23 -10.59
N GLU A 42 3.89 -4.98 -10.22
CA GLU A 42 4.14 -4.43 -8.90
C GLU A 42 2.86 -3.81 -8.34
N VAL A 43 2.53 -4.16 -7.10
CA VAL A 43 1.38 -3.56 -6.38
C VAL A 43 1.91 -2.58 -5.35
N SER A 44 1.57 -1.31 -5.50
CA SER A 44 2.13 -0.22 -4.67
C SER A 44 1.06 0.79 -4.26
N ILE A 45 1.36 1.55 -3.20
CA ILE A 45 0.57 2.73 -2.80
C ILE A 45 1.00 4.00 -3.57
N LEU A 46 2.10 3.91 -4.32
CA LEU A 46 2.61 4.98 -5.18
C LEU A 46 2.09 4.75 -6.60
N ASP A 47 1.62 5.80 -7.25
CA ASP A 47 1.23 5.72 -8.65
C ASP A 47 2.44 5.60 -9.59
N HIS A 48 2.19 5.35 -10.88
CA HIS A 48 3.24 5.23 -11.91
C HIS A 48 4.16 6.46 -12.06
N ILE A 49 3.74 7.65 -11.60
CA ILE A 49 4.51 8.90 -11.67
C ILE A 49 5.38 9.05 -10.41
N GLN A 50 4.83 8.72 -9.25
CA GLN A 50 5.50 8.80 -7.96
C GLN A 50 6.46 7.63 -7.73
N TYR A 51 6.11 6.43 -8.19
CA TYR A 51 6.88 5.20 -7.96
C TYR A 51 8.36 5.35 -8.37
N PRO A 52 8.70 5.87 -9.57
CA PRO A 52 10.09 6.03 -9.99
C PRO A 52 10.91 7.02 -9.13
N GLN A 53 10.25 7.87 -8.35
CA GLN A 53 10.92 8.83 -7.45
C GLN A 53 11.49 8.13 -6.20
N TYR A 54 10.91 6.99 -5.81
CA TYR A 54 11.33 6.21 -4.64
C TYR A 54 12.00 4.88 -5.02
N TYR A 55 11.57 4.28 -6.13
CA TYR A 55 12.05 3.01 -6.66
C TYR A 55 12.51 3.23 -8.11
N PRO A 56 13.79 3.60 -8.34
CA PRO A 56 14.30 3.88 -9.66
C PRO A 56 14.12 2.69 -10.60
N LEU A 57 13.67 2.97 -11.82
CA LEU A 57 13.58 1.98 -12.88
C LEU A 57 14.96 1.70 -13.48
N ASN A 58 15.17 0.49 -14.01
CA ASN A 58 16.37 0.21 -14.79
C ASN A 58 16.35 1.00 -16.11
N LYS A 59 17.53 1.14 -16.73
CA LYS A 59 17.65 1.83 -18.01
C LYS A 59 16.80 1.13 -19.08
N GLY A 60 15.91 1.88 -19.73
CA GLY A 60 15.02 1.35 -20.78
C GLY A 60 13.68 0.81 -20.25
N GLU A 61 13.55 0.58 -18.94
CA GLU A 61 12.27 0.16 -18.36
C GLU A 61 11.22 1.27 -18.45
N VAL A 62 9.98 0.87 -18.76
CA VAL A 62 8.80 1.72 -18.83
C VAL A 62 7.80 1.23 -17.79
N ILE A 63 7.21 2.16 -17.04
CA ILE A 63 6.17 1.87 -16.06
C ILE A 63 4.79 2.30 -16.59
N ARG A 64 3.79 1.44 -16.42
CA ARG A 64 2.40 1.70 -16.79
C ARG A 64 1.46 1.40 -15.63
N LEU A 65 0.41 2.20 -15.50
CA LEU A 65 -0.68 1.93 -14.58
C LEU A 65 -1.68 0.97 -15.24
N GLU A 66 -1.93 -0.18 -14.61
CA GLU A 66 -2.92 -1.15 -15.11
C GLU A 66 -4.28 -1.00 -14.41
N ALA A 67 -4.26 -0.88 -13.08
CA ALA A 67 -5.47 -0.78 -12.27
C ALA A 67 -5.22 0.02 -10.99
N SER A 68 -6.29 0.54 -10.39
CA SER A 68 -6.22 1.11 -9.04
C SER A 68 -7.50 0.86 -8.28
N TRP A 69 -7.40 0.70 -6.96
CA TRP A 69 -8.54 0.52 -6.07
C TRP A 69 -8.33 1.24 -4.74
N MET A 70 -9.44 1.52 -4.07
CA MET A 70 -9.42 2.12 -2.74
C MET A 70 -9.34 1.03 -1.68
N CYS A 71 -8.46 1.26 -0.72
CA CYS A 71 -8.37 0.50 0.51
C CYS A 71 -9.09 1.27 1.61
N TYR A 72 -10.25 0.76 2.02
CA TYR A 72 -11.06 1.40 3.06
C TYR A 72 -10.71 0.88 4.45
N MET A 73 -10.70 1.78 5.42
CA MET A 73 -10.56 1.48 6.85
C MET A 73 -9.31 0.65 7.22
N ASN A 74 -8.27 0.69 6.38
CA ASN A 74 -7.05 -0.08 6.59
C ASN A 74 -5.92 0.85 7.03
N SER A 75 -5.59 0.84 8.33
CA SER A 75 -4.50 1.63 8.90
C SER A 75 -3.12 0.97 8.78
N SER A 76 -2.99 -0.09 7.98
CA SER A 76 -1.75 -0.84 7.81
C SER A 76 -0.74 -0.13 6.89
N HIS A 77 -0.42 1.13 7.17
CA HIS A 77 0.63 1.87 6.50
C HIS A 77 1.94 1.06 6.54
N GLY A 78 2.49 0.72 5.37
CA GLY A 78 3.73 -0.05 5.24
C GLY A 78 3.59 -1.58 5.30
N LYS A 79 2.37 -2.14 5.43
CA LYS A 79 2.15 -3.60 5.25
C LYS A 79 1.67 -3.90 3.83
N LYS A 80 1.49 -5.18 3.51
CA LYS A 80 0.99 -5.65 2.21
C LYS A 80 -0.31 -4.89 1.84
N PRO A 81 -0.38 -4.28 0.64
CA PRO A 81 -1.59 -3.60 0.18
C PRO A 81 -2.80 -4.53 0.21
N CYS A 82 -4.00 -3.99 0.42
CA CYS A 82 -5.21 -4.81 0.36
C CYS A 82 -5.42 -5.41 -1.05
N PRO A 83 -6.06 -6.59 -1.14
CA PRO A 83 -6.27 -7.25 -2.41
C PRO A 83 -7.16 -6.42 -3.34
N ASP A 84 -6.94 -6.57 -4.64
CA ASP A 84 -7.77 -5.98 -5.67
C ASP A 84 -9.18 -6.62 -5.62
N PRO A 85 -10.25 -5.83 -5.38
CA PRO A 85 -11.61 -6.37 -5.32
C PRO A 85 -12.11 -6.91 -6.67
N ASN A 86 -11.50 -6.48 -7.79
CA ASN A 86 -11.86 -6.92 -9.13
C ASN A 86 -10.77 -7.79 -9.77
N GLY A 87 -9.73 -8.14 -9.01
CA GLY A 87 -8.62 -8.95 -9.49
C GLY A 87 -9.01 -10.43 -9.62
N PRO A 88 -8.23 -11.23 -10.37
CA PRO A 88 -8.38 -12.67 -10.31
C PRO A 88 -8.25 -13.12 -8.85
N ALA A 89 -9.15 -13.99 -8.39
CA ALA A 89 -9.07 -14.55 -7.04
C ALA A 89 -7.64 -15.07 -6.85
N VAL A 90 -6.94 -14.57 -5.83
CA VAL A 90 -5.61 -15.04 -5.48
C VAL A 90 -5.76 -16.52 -5.16
N GLU A 91 -5.53 -17.39 -6.14
CA GLU A 91 -5.44 -18.81 -5.90
C GLU A 91 -4.33 -18.97 -4.86
N PRO A 92 -4.63 -19.51 -3.67
CA PRO A 92 -3.62 -19.64 -2.63
C PRO A 92 -2.45 -20.38 -3.24
N ALA A 93 -1.26 -19.79 -3.12
CA ALA A 93 -0.03 -20.34 -3.67
C ALA A 93 -0.02 -21.86 -3.45
N PRO A 94 0.19 -22.68 -4.51
CA PRO A 94 0.10 -24.12 -4.37
C PRO A 94 0.98 -24.54 -3.20
N LEU A 95 0.37 -25.23 -2.22
CA LEU A 95 1.10 -25.77 -1.07
C LEU A 95 2.33 -26.48 -1.61
N ARG A 96 3.52 -25.98 -1.29
CA ARG A 96 4.77 -26.67 -1.58
C ARG A 96 4.68 -28.01 -0.86
N VAL A 97 4.26 -29.05 -1.56
CA VAL A 97 4.37 -30.42 -1.05
C VAL A 97 5.87 -30.68 -0.95
N PRO A 98 6.42 -30.94 0.25
CA PRO A 98 7.83 -31.30 0.36
C PRO A 98 8.09 -32.53 -0.51
N ALA A 99 9.16 -32.48 -1.31
CA ALA A 99 9.55 -33.59 -2.16
C ALA A 99 9.72 -34.86 -1.29
N SER A 100 8.96 -35.90 -1.60
CA SER A 100 9.14 -37.22 -0.98
C SER A 100 10.42 -37.84 -1.54
N ASN A 101 11.42 -38.06 -0.68
CA ASN A 101 12.50 -39.00 -0.92
C ASN A 101 12.08 -40.40 -0.49
#